data_AF-A0A3A8WH49-F1
#
_entry.id   AF-A0A3A8WH49-F1
#
_cell.length_a   1.000
_cell.length_b   1.000
_cell.length_c   1.000
_cell.angle_alpha   90.00
_cell.angle_beta   90.00
_cell.angle_gamma   90.00
#
_symmetry.space_group_name_H-M   'P 1'
#
loop_
_entity.id
_entity.type
_entity.pdbx_description
1 polymer ?
#
loop_
_entity_poly.entity_id
_entity_poly.type
_entity_poly.pdbx_seq_one_letter_code
_entity_poly.pdbx_strand_id
1 'polypeptide(L)' 'MNKGKWIFCPVCGSKTRTMIREDTELKQYPLFCPKCKQETLIEAKNLKVTVIKEPAAETQSR' A
#
# COMPACT_ATOMS: atom_id res chain seq x y z
N MET A 1 -8.75 22.75 -5.61
CA MET A 1 -8.88 21.44 -6.30
C MET A 1 -8.15 20.40 -5.47
N ASN A 2 -8.85 19.59 -4.68
CA ASN A 2 -8.24 18.56 -3.85
C ASN A 2 -7.77 17.39 -4.72
N LYS A 3 -6.49 17.35 -5.10
CA LYS A 3 -5.91 16.30 -5.95
C LYS A 3 -5.68 15.03 -5.11
N GLY A 4 -6.75 14.28 -4.87
CA GLY A 4 -6.65 12.94 -4.30
C GLY A 4 -5.97 11.97 -5.27
N LYS A 5 -5.08 11.10 -4.76
CA LYS A 5 -4.51 9.99 -5.53
C LYS A 5 -5.14 8.68 -5.10
N TRP A 6 -5.35 7.80 -6.07
CA TRP A 6 -5.79 6.44 -5.80
C TRP A 6 -4.58 5.58 -5.43
N ILE A 7 -4.76 4.72 -4.42
CA ILE A 7 -3.77 3.71 -4.11
C ILE A 7 -3.89 2.59 -5.15
N PHE A 8 -2.76 2.14 -5.69
CA PHE A 8 -2.69 0.97 -6.54
C PHE A 8 -2.16 -0.21 -5.72
N CYS A 9 -2.68 -1.40 -5.98
CA CYS A 9 -2.21 -2.60 -5.29
C CYS A 9 -0.73 -2.83 -5.62
N PRO A 10 0.15 -2.99 -4.62
CA PRO A 10 1.58 -3.18 -4.85
C PRO A 10 1.91 -4.53 -5.50
N VAL A 11 0.97 -5.48 -5.51
CA VAL A 11 1.18 -6.82 -6.07
C VAL A 11 0.78 -6.87 -7.54
N CYS A 12 -0.39 -6.35 -7.90
CA CYS A 12 -0.94 -6.47 -9.25
C CYS A 12 -1.10 -5.14 -10.00
N GLY A 13 -0.70 -4.01 -9.40
CA GLY A 13 -0.86 -2.68 -9.99
C GLY A 13 -2.30 -2.23 -10.21
N SER A 14 -3.29 -3.01 -9.75
CA SER A 14 -4.70 -2.68 -9.97
C SER A 14 -5.14 -1.54 -9.06
N LYS A 15 -5.95 -0.63 -9.60
CA LYS A 15 -6.55 0.47 -8.84
C LYS A 15 -7.37 -0.09 -7.68
N THR A 16 -7.06 0.34 -6.46
CA THR A 16 -7.87 -0.03 -5.28
C THR A 16 -8.98 0.97 -5.04
N ARG A 17 -9.90 0.64 -4.11
CA ARG A 17 -10.99 1.53 -3.68
C ARG A 17 -10.53 2.61 -2.69
N THR A 18 -9.26 2.60 -2.28
CA THR A 18 -8.72 3.56 -1.32
C THR A 18 -8.15 4.78 -2.05
N MET A 19 -8.67 5.95 -1.73
CA MET A 19 -8.16 7.23 -2.21
C MET A 19 -7.52 7.96 -1.03
N ILE A 20 -6.34 8.53 -1.25
CA ILE A 20 -5.60 9.33 -0.28
C ILE A 20 -5.51 10.77 -0.75
N ARG A 21 -5.56 11.69 0.20
CA ARG A 21 -5.37 13.13 -0.02
C ARG A 21 -4.05 13.57 0.65
N GLU A 22 -3.68 14.83 0.47
CA GLU A 22 -2.42 15.38 1.02
C GLU A 22 -2.39 15.34 2.55
N ASP A 23 -3.55 15.52 3.17
CA ASP A 23 -3.81 15.50 4.61
C ASP A 23 -4.08 14.09 5.16
N THR A 24 -4.16 13.06 4.30
CA THR A 24 -4.45 11.69 4.72
C THR A 24 -3.16 10.96 5.10
N GLU A 25 -3.10 10.46 6.33
CA GLU A 25 -2.08 9.52 6.79
C GLU A 25 -2.71 8.14 7.09
N LEU A 26 -2.17 7.09 6.49
CA LEU A 26 -2.49 5.69 6.79
C LEU A 26 -1.24 5.04 7.42
N LYS A 27 -1.40 4.41 8.57
CA LYS A 27 -0.33 3.67 9.28
C LYS A 27 -0.80 2.25 9.51
N GLN A 28 0.04 1.26 9.21
CA GLN A 28 -0.29 -0.17 9.32
C GLN A 28 -1.67 -0.52 8.73
N TYR A 29 -2.01 0.08 7.59
CA TYR A 29 -3.33 -0.07 7.00
C TYR A 29 -3.39 -1.37 6.18
N PRO A 30 -4.27 -2.33 6.48
CA PRO A 30 -4.44 -3.53 5.69
C PRO A 30 -5.18 -3.20 4.39
N LEU A 31 -4.44 -3.18 3.27
CA LEU A 31 -5.00 -3.01 1.94
C LEU A 31 -5.38 -4.38 1.35
N PHE A 32 -6.67 -4.70 1.35
CA PHE A 32 -7.19 -5.88 0.67
C PHE A 32 -7.24 -5.68 -0.84
N CYS A 33 -6.70 -6.65 -1.59
CA CYS A 33 -6.83 -6.69 -3.04
C CYS A 33 -7.78 -7.82 -3.48
N PRO A 34 -8.95 -7.54 -4.08
CA PRO A 34 -9.87 -8.58 -4.53
C PRO A 34 -9.31 -9.44 -5.67
N LYS A 35 -8.35 -8.94 -6.45
CA LYS A 35 -7.68 -9.72 -7.51
C LYS A 35 -6.65 -10.69 -6.95
N CYS A 36 -5.83 -10.23 -6.01
CA CYS A 36 -4.81 -11.08 -5.39
C CYS A 36 -5.37 -11.93 -4.24
N LYS A 37 -6.58 -11.61 -3.75
CA LYS A 37 -7.25 -12.24 -2.61
C LYS A 37 -6.37 -12.28 -1.35
N GLN A 38 -5.52 -11.27 -1.20
CA GLN A 38 -4.61 -11.13 -0.06
C GLN A 38 -4.61 -9.69 0.44
N GLU A 39 -4.24 -9.55 1.70
CA GLU A 39 -4.08 -8.27 2.38
C GLU A 39 -2.61 -7.90 2.44
N THR A 40 -2.30 -6.64 2.17
CA THR A 40 -0.96 -6.10 2.27
C THR A 40 -0.98 -4.92 3.21
N LEU A 41 -0.11 -4.93 4.23
CA LEU A 41 0.04 -3.77 5.10
C LEU A 41 0.74 -2.65 4.33
N ILE A 42 0.15 -1.47 4.35
CA ILE A 42 0.69 -0.28 3.72
C ILE A 42 0.72 0.91 4.68
N GLU A 43 1.63 1.82 4.42
CA GLU A 43 1.61 3.17 4.96
C GLU A 43 1.38 4.15 3.83
N ALA A 44 0.57 5.16 4.06
CA ALA A 44 0.41 6.26 3.13
C ALA A 44 0.63 7.58 3.87
N LYS A 45 1.52 8.43 3.36
CA LYS A 45 1.79 9.75 3.93
C LYS A 45 2.15 10.73 2.83
N ASN A 46 1.56 11.92 2.83
CA ASN A 46 1.81 12.96 1.83
C ASN A 46 1.68 12.43 0.38
N LEU A 47 0.62 11.67 0.08
CA LEU A 47 0.38 11.03 -1.22
C LEU A 47 1.42 9.98 -1.66
N LYS A 48 2.34 9.57 -0.79
CA LYS A 48 3.26 8.45 -1.02
C LYS A 48 2.72 7.20 -0.33
N VAL A 49 2.72 6.08 -1.04
CA VAL A 49 2.33 4.77 -0.50
C VAL A 49 3.58 3.91 -0.38
N THR A 50 3.82 3.37 0.81
CA THR A 50 4.90 2.46 1.14
C THR A 50 4.27 1.14 1.56
N VAL A 51 4.84 0.01 1.12
CA VAL A 51 4.37 -1.30 1.56
C VAL A 51 5.15 -1.69 2.80
N ILE A 52 4.46 -1.95 3.90
CA ILE A 52 5.05 -2.57 5.08
C ILE A 52 5.16 -4.05 4.77
N LYS A 53 6.23 -4.44 4.09
CA LYS A 53 6.66 -5.84 4.13
C LYS A 53 7.55 -5.93 5.35
N GLU A 54 7.28 -6.88 6.24
CA GLU A 54 8.37 -7.41 7.06
C GLU A 54 9.52 -7.74 6.10
N PRO A 55 10.77 -7.33 6.40
CA PRO A 55 11.89 -7.78 5.61
C PRO A 55 11.85 -9.30 5.70
N ALA A 56 11.46 -9.96 4.60
CA ALA A 56 11.73 -11.37 4.45
C ALA A 56 13.23 -11.47 4.67
N ALA A 57 13.61 -12.04 5.82
CA ALA A 57 14.98 -12.21 6.23
C ALA A 57 15.76 -12.68 5.00
N GLU A 58 16.77 -11.90 4.62
CA GLU A 58 17.75 -12.34 3.65
C GLU A 58 18.35 -13.62 4.23
N THR A 59 17.83 -14.79 3.83
CA THR A 59 18.59 -16.02 3.97
C THR A 59 19.73 -15.87 2.98
N GLN A 60 20.82 -15.26 3.45
CA GLN A 60 22.15 -15.47 2.92
C GLN A 60 22.43 -16.97 3.06
N SER A 61 22.05 -17.74 2.06
CA SER A 61 22.53 -19.11 1.90
C SER A 61 24.01 -19.02 1.54
N ARG A 62 24.84 -19.33 2.53
CA ARG A 62 26.29 -19.49 2.47
C ARG A 62 26.71 -20.64 1.56
#